data_AF-A0A2V2BCG1-F1
#
_entry.id   AF-A0A2V2BCG1-F1
#
_cell.length_a   1.000
_cell.length_b   1.000
_cell.length_c   1.000
_cell.angle_alpha   90.00
_cell.angle_beta   90.00
_cell.angle_gamma   90.00
#
_symmetry.space_group_name_H-M   'P 1'
#
loop_
_entity.id
_entity.type
_entity.pdbx_description
1 polymer ?
#
loop_
_entity_poly.entity_id
_entity_poly.type
_entity_poly.pdbx_seq_one_letter_code
_entity_poly.pdbx_strand_id
1 'polypeptide(L)'
;MSLPQFDPQKQIQGTYSINQAPEMKGKTIASVRIGFQDVSSNVHQTEMMIIEFTDGTQLAISTGSNVGNVLSKIERGEAKNLKAGDFHVDLDLTWQR
;
A
#
# COMPACT_ATOMS: atom_id res chain seq x y z
N MET A 1 -2.40 14.84 12.33
CA MET A 1 -3.05 14.33 11.11
C MET A 1 -3.55 12.92 11.44
N SER A 2 -4.85 12.66 11.29
CA SER A 2 -5.41 11.32 11.47
C SER A 2 -5.17 10.48 10.21
N LEU A 3 -4.91 9.18 10.39
CA LEU A 3 -4.83 8.25 9.27
C LEU A 3 -6.20 8.13 8.58
N PRO A 4 -6.24 7.88 7.26
CA PRO A 4 -7.47 7.57 6.55
C PRO A 4 -8.13 6.31 7.13
N GLN A 5 -9.47 6.28 7.17
CA GLN A 5 -10.23 5.14 7.66
C GLN A 5 -10.87 4.37 6.50
N PHE A 6 -10.77 3.04 6.54
CA PHE A 6 -11.38 2.17 5.53
C PHE A 6 -12.91 2.15 5.65
N ASP A 7 -13.59 2.10 4.50
CA ASP A 7 -15.05 1.97 4.42
C ASP A 7 -15.47 0.51 4.70
N PRO A 8 -16.18 0.24 5.81
CA PRO A 8 -16.57 -1.12 6.18
C PRO A 8 -17.59 -1.76 5.22
N GLN A 9 -18.28 -0.98 4.38
CA GLN A 9 -19.20 -1.49 3.37
C GLN A 9 -18.48 -2.01 2.12
N LYS A 10 -17.19 -1.66 1.96
CA LYS A 10 -16.36 -2.08 0.83
C LYS A 10 -15.32 -3.09 1.32
N GLN A 11 -15.78 -4.29 1.67
CA GLN A 11 -14.89 -5.38 2.11
C GLN A 11 -13.72 -5.56 1.12
N ILE A 12 -12.51 -5.26 1.61
CA ILE A 12 -11.27 -5.53 0.89
C ILE A 12 -11.02 -7.03 1.05
N GLN A 13 -11.40 -7.82 0.05
CA GLN A 13 -10.90 -9.19 -0.04
C GLN A 13 -9.40 -9.11 -0.29
N GLY A 14 -8.60 -9.85 0.48
CA GLY A 14 -7.15 -9.68 0.64
C GLY A 14 -6.27 -9.84 -0.61
N THR A 15 -6.86 -9.83 -1.81
CA THR A 15 -6.20 -9.88 -3.11
C THR A 15 -6.59 -8.74 -4.06
N TYR A 16 -7.47 -7.81 -3.66
CA TYR A 16 -7.95 -6.72 -4.52
C TYR A 16 -8.07 -5.39 -3.79
N SER A 17 -6.95 -4.77 -3.46
CA SER A 17 -6.87 -3.34 -3.16
C SER A 17 -7.35 -2.43 -4.31
N ILE A 18 -7.38 -2.95 -5.54
CA ILE A 18 -7.89 -2.24 -6.72
C ILE A 18 -9.41 -1.96 -6.64
N ASN A 19 -10.14 -2.54 -5.68
CA ASN A 19 -11.59 -2.34 -5.54
C ASN A 19 -12.01 -0.88 -5.35
N GLN A 20 -11.09 0.00 -4.94
CA GLN A 20 -11.35 1.43 -4.76
C GLN A 20 -11.02 2.29 -5.99
N ALA A 21 -10.38 1.72 -7.02
CA ALA A 21 -10.00 2.44 -8.25
C ALA A 21 -11.19 3.08 -9.01
N PRO A 22 -12.40 2.48 -9.04
CA PRO A 22 -13.56 3.10 -9.70
C PRO A 22 -13.95 4.48 -9.14
N GLU A 23 -13.61 4.81 -7.90
CA GLU A 23 -13.88 6.13 -7.30
C GLU A 23 -13.11 7.28 -8.00
N MET A 24 -12.05 6.98 -8.75
CA MET A 24 -11.30 7.98 -9.51
C MET A 24 -12.06 8.47 -10.75
N LYS A 25 -13.05 7.72 -11.22
CA LYS A 25 -13.72 8.00 -12.50
C LYS A 25 -14.44 9.35 -12.45
N GLY A 26 -14.11 10.22 -13.39
CA GLY A 26 -14.72 11.55 -13.50
C GLY A 26 -14.13 12.62 -12.57
N LYS A 27 -13.17 12.28 -11.70
CA LYS A 27 -12.45 13.27 -10.90
C LYS A 27 -11.31 13.90 -11.72
N THR A 28 -11.04 15.17 -11.45
CA THR A 28 -9.92 15.91 -12.05
C THR A 28 -8.74 15.94 -11.08
N ILE A 29 -7.55 15.60 -11.58
CA ILE A 29 -6.31 15.61 -10.77
C ILE A 29 -5.86 17.07 -10.56
N ALA A 30 -5.59 17.43 -9.31
CA ALA A 30 -4.98 18.70 -8.92
C ALA A 30 -3.46 18.57 -8.78
N SER A 31 -2.97 17.52 -8.12
CA SER A 31 -1.53 17.29 -7.91
C SER A 31 -1.19 15.81 -7.80
N VAL A 32 0.09 15.47 -8.04
CA VAL A 32 0.64 14.12 -7.85
C VAL A 32 1.95 14.23 -7.09
N ARG A 33 2.11 13.45 -6.03
CA ARG A 33 3.34 13.31 -5.25
C ARG A 33 3.81 11.87 -5.27
N ILE A 34 5.09 11.65 -5.48
CA ILE A 34 5.72 10.31 -5.51
C ILE A 34 6.86 10.31 -4.52
N GLY A 35 7.00 9.21 -3.78
CA GLY A 35 8.11 9.03 -2.86
C GLY A 35 8.05 7.68 -2.17
N PHE A 36 8.79 7.60 -1.07
CA PHE A 36 8.79 6.43 -0.20
C PHE A 36 8.14 6.80 1.13
N GLN A 37 7.22 5.97 1.60
CA GLN A 37 6.70 6.07 2.95
C GLN A 37 7.78 5.63 3.93
N ASP A 38 8.17 6.53 4.82
CA ASP A 38 9.13 6.26 5.88
C ASP A 38 8.41 5.54 7.03
N VAL A 39 8.49 4.21 7.05
CA VAL A 39 7.78 3.35 8.00
C VAL A 39 8.68 2.99 9.19
N SER A 40 9.39 3.97 9.76
CA SER A 40 10.37 3.79 10.85
C SER A 40 11.60 2.95 10.46
N SER A 41 12.68 3.07 11.24
CA SER A 41 14.03 2.56 10.90
C SER A 41 14.14 1.04 10.67
N ASN A 42 13.10 0.26 10.96
CA ASN A 42 13.14 -1.20 10.98
C ASN A 42 12.12 -1.86 10.03
N VAL A 43 11.44 -1.09 9.17
CA VAL A 43 10.48 -1.61 8.20
C VAL A 43 10.90 -1.17 6.81
N HIS A 44 10.74 -2.05 5.81
CA HIS A 44 11.03 -1.70 4.43
C HIS A 44 10.20 -0.50 3.98
N GLN A 45 10.85 0.42 3.29
CA GLN A 45 10.22 1.56 2.68
C GLN A 45 9.19 1.09 1.64
N THR A 46 8.01 1.68 1.70
CA THR A 46 6.92 1.37 0.75
C THR A 46 6.89 2.49 -0.28
N GLU A 47 7.02 2.15 -1.57
CA GLU A 47 6.86 3.16 -2.63
C GLU A 47 5.40 3.63 -2.63
N MET A 48 5.20 4.94 -2.66
CA MET A 48 3.88 5.55 -2.54
C MET A 48 3.71 6.69 -3.55
N MET A 49 2.53 6.71 -4.15
CA MET A 49 2.00 7.81 -4.96
C MET A 49 0.77 8.39 -4.26
N ILE A 50 0.70 9.71 -4.12
CA ILE A 50 -0.48 10.42 -3.63
C ILE A 50 -1.02 11.28 -4.75
N ILE A 51 -2.28 11.04 -5.11
CA ILE A 51 -3.04 11.81 -6.09
C ILE A 51 -4.03 12.68 -5.32
N GLU A 52 -3.95 13.98 -5.51
CA GLU A 52 -4.92 14.94 -4.99
C GLU A 52 -5.86 15.35 -6.11
N PHE A 53 -7.17 15.38 -5.82
CA PHE A 53 -8.19 15.77 -6.78
C PHE A 53 -8.70 17.19 -6.50
N THR A 54 -9.23 17.86 -7.53
CA THR A 54 -9.74 19.24 -7.41
C THR A 54 -10.96 19.38 -6.50
N ASP A 55 -11.61 18.26 -6.16
CA ASP A 55 -12.72 18.22 -5.20
C ASP A 55 -12.27 18.05 -3.73
N GLY A 56 -10.95 18.08 -3.49
CA GLY A 56 -10.35 17.97 -2.15
C GLY A 56 -10.10 16.54 -1.68
N THR A 57 -10.56 15.53 -2.41
CA THR A 57 -10.27 14.12 -2.06
C THR A 57 -8.84 13.74 -2.44
N GLN A 58 -8.29 12.74 -1.75
CA GLN A 58 -6.95 12.21 -2.04
C GLN A 58 -6.99 10.69 -2.14
N LEU A 59 -6.19 10.14 -3.07
CA LEU A 59 -5.92 8.72 -3.20
C LEU A 59 -4.43 8.47 -2.97
N ALA A 60 -4.10 7.65 -1.99
CA ALA A 60 -2.78 7.06 -1.84
C ALA A 60 -2.75 5.69 -2.52
N ILE A 61 -1.77 5.48 -3.39
CA ILE A 61 -1.44 4.19 -4.00
C ILE A 61 -0.10 3.78 -3.43
N SER A 62 -0.02 2.61 -2.81
CA SER A 62 1.25 2.12 -2.24
C SER A 62 1.58 0.73 -2.76
N THR A 63 2.88 0.48 -2.96
CA THR A 63 3.40 -0.84 -3.32
C THR A 63 4.45 -1.27 -2.31
N GLY A 64 4.22 -2.41 -1.68
CA GLY A 64 5.08 -2.98 -0.64
C GLY A 64 5.50 -4.40 -0.99
N SER A 65 6.71 -4.77 -0.58
CA SER A 65 7.18 -6.15 -0.64
C SER A 65 7.95 -6.49 0.62
N ASN A 66 7.76 -7.71 1.13
CA ASN A 66 8.54 -8.22 2.24
C ASN A 66 9.78 -9.04 1.81
N VAL A 67 10.20 -8.95 0.54
CA VAL A 67 11.31 -9.76 -0.01
C VAL A 67 12.60 -9.64 0.81
N GLY A 68 12.94 -8.44 1.31
CA GLY A 68 14.12 -8.25 2.15
C GLY A 68 14.03 -9.01 3.47
N ASN A 69 12.82 -9.13 4.06
CA ASN A 69 12.60 -9.93 5.27
C ASN A 69 12.77 -11.42 4.98
N VAL A 70 12.30 -11.88 3.82
CA VAL A 70 12.45 -13.27 3.38
C VAL A 70 13.93 -13.60 3.13
N LEU A 71 14.65 -12.74 2.40
CA LEU A 71 16.09 -12.90 2.16
C LEU A 71 16.89 -12.93 3.46
N SER A 72 16.59 -12.02 4.40
CA SER A 72 17.25 -12.00 5.71
C SER A 72 17.02 -13.29 6.52
N LYS A 73 15.87 -13.95 6.39
CA LYS A 73 15.64 -15.28 7.00
C LYS A 73 16.46 -16.38 6.32
N ILE A 74 16.58 -16.32 4.99
CA ILE A 74 17.39 -17.26 4.22
C ILE A 74 18.86 -17.15 4.63
N GLU A 75 19.40 -15.93 4.69
CA GLU A 75 20.79 -15.66 5.09
C GLU A 75 21.10 -16.11 6.52
N ARG A 76 20.10 -16.09 7.42
CA ARG A 76 20.19 -16.62 8.79
C ARG A 76 20.05 -18.15 8.90
N GLY A 77 19.90 -18.86 7.78
CA GLY A 77 19.75 -20.32 7.75
C GLY A 77 18.34 -20.81 8.13
N GLU A 78 17.35 -19.92 8.17
CA GLU A 78 15.96 -20.23 8.49
C GLU A 78 15.13 -20.58 7.25
N ALA A 79 15.75 -20.77 6.08
CA ALA A 79 15.06 -21.03 4.82
C ALA A 79 14.08 -22.21 4.89
N LYS A 80 14.41 -23.26 5.66
CA LYS A 80 13.54 -24.44 5.88
C LYS A 80 12.25 -24.15 6.63
N ASN A 81 12.17 -23.00 7.33
CA ASN A 81 11.00 -22.57 8.08
C ASN A 81 10.06 -21.70 7.24
N LEU A 82 10.48 -21.30 6.03
CA LEU A 82 9.65 -20.49 5.14
C LEU A 82 8.49 -21.31 4.60
N LYS A 83 7.29 -20.72 4.68
CA LYS A 83 6.06 -21.26 4.09
C LYS A 83 5.73 -20.50 2.82
N ALA A 84 4.95 -21.14 1.93
CA ALA A 84 4.49 -20.50 0.70
C ALA A 84 3.75 -19.17 0.96
N GLY A 85 3.08 -19.05 2.11
CA GLY A 85 2.39 -17.82 2.52
C GLY A 85 3.25 -16.79 3.27
N ASP A 86 4.57 -16.98 3.39
CA ASP A 86 5.44 -16.00 4.08
C ASP A 86 5.91 -14.87 3.17
N PHE A 87 5.79 -15.02 1.84
CA PHE A 87 6.08 -13.97 0.88
C PHE A 87 4.81 -13.16 0.59
N HIS A 88 4.93 -11.84 0.69
CA HIS A 88 3.84 -10.90 0.46
C HIS A 88 4.31 -9.77 -0.45
N VAL A 89 3.47 -9.45 -1.41
CA VAL A 89 3.57 -8.24 -2.23
C VAL A 89 2.19 -7.62 -2.22
N ASP A 90 2.15 -6.36 -1.82
CA ASP A 90 0.92 -5.62 -1.64
C ASP A 90 0.92 -4.47 -2.65
N LEU A 91 -0.21 -4.32 -3.33
CA LEU A 91 -0.64 -3.05 -3.90
C LEU A 91 -1.76 -2.59 -2.98
N ASP A 92 -1.82 -1.33 -2.57
CA ASP A 92 -2.93 -0.79 -1.78
C ASP A 92 -3.45 0.55 -2.33
N LEU A 93 -4.76 0.76 -2.26
CA LEU A 93 -5.43 2.01 -2.60
C LEU A 93 -6.23 2.51 -1.39
N THR A 94 -5.79 3.63 -0.82
CA THR A 94 -6.40 4.24 0.35
C THR A 94 -6.92 5.65 0.04
N TRP A 95 -8.20 5.90 0.33
CA TRP A 95 -8.84 7.21 0.11
C TRP A 95 -8.90 8.05 1.37
N GLN A 96 -8.62 9.35 1.24
CA GLN A 96 -8.93 10.38 2.22
C GLN A 96 -10.01 11.32 1.66
N ARG A 97 -11.03 11.61 2.48
CA ARG A 97 -12.21 12.41 2.15
C ARG A 97 -12.34 13.57 3.12
#